data_AF-A0A929FG30-F1
#
_entry.id   AF-A0A929FG30-F1
#
_cell.length_a   1.000
_cell.length_b   1.000
_cell.length_c   1.000
_cell.angle_alpha   90.00
_cell.angle_beta   90.00
_cell.angle_gamma   90.00
#
_symmetry.space_group_name_H-M   'P 1'
#
loop_
_entity.id
_entity.type
_entity.pdbx_description
1 polymer ?
#
loop_
_entity_poly.entity_id
_entity_poly.type
_entity_poly.pdbx_seq_one_letter_code
_entity_poly.pdbx_strand_id
1 'polypeptide(L)'
;MSEATSYFTAEQRRALLDEFFELYDRYMDEALLCSRQRSEIPSISDAEFTALHERRRSADKRIREIIQCYKNQVPIVPLSRCPYCQAINYHSFDFYDLDGLWWWSQDGWGGTVSNGCRPRKRHRPCPHFWALSGAVTIRGTVSPSPIRVQPGPEIPFVFTHTLNAPSIKVVISQFSVGAHTAYPIAYFSDVKPVPSEAVRPYFDEWANSRAFIADSKTGIASYAGKDNLYYPRADAKSYYLSRAADDFDLAPWIEQGRVLWIAPGDESLTLQKQVEGCPYLNLPGRRDRRYIWRGESWFSSD
;
A
#
# COMPACT_ATOMS: atom_id res chain seq x y z
N MET A 1 27.80 -13.84 -4.64
CA MET A 1 28.19 -12.91 -3.57
C MET A 1 27.12 -11.84 -3.48
N SER A 2 26.20 -11.93 -2.53
CA SER A 2 25.19 -10.89 -2.32
C SER A 2 25.84 -9.73 -1.59
N GLU A 3 25.91 -8.55 -2.21
CA GLU A 3 26.12 -7.32 -1.45
C GLU A 3 25.06 -7.28 -0.35
N ALA A 4 25.50 -7.26 0.91
CA ALA A 4 24.62 -7.04 2.03
C ALA A 4 23.99 -5.67 1.83
N THR A 5 22.78 -5.64 1.30
CA THR A 5 22.04 -4.39 1.14
C THR A 5 21.69 -3.96 2.55
N SER A 6 22.41 -2.96 3.07
CA SER A 6 22.10 -2.40 4.38
C SER A 6 20.77 -1.65 4.27
N TYR A 7 19.75 -2.13 4.96
CA TYR A 7 18.52 -1.38 5.18
C TYR A 7 18.78 -0.20 6.11
N PHE A 8 17.93 0.82 6.08
CA PHE A 8 18.06 1.93 7.04
C PHE A 8 17.75 1.46 8.47
N THR A 9 18.39 2.08 9.45
CA THR A 9 17.96 2.04 10.86
C THR A 9 16.74 2.93 11.09
N ALA A 10 16.11 2.84 12.27
CA ALA A 10 15.02 3.73 12.67
C ALA A 10 15.42 5.21 12.58
N GLU A 11 16.62 5.54 13.04
CA GLU A 11 17.19 6.89 13.06
C GLU A 11 17.44 7.41 11.63
N GLN A 12 18.07 6.59 10.78
CA GLN A 12 18.30 6.92 9.38
C GLN A 12 17.00 7.14 8.61
N ARG A 13 15.98 6.30 8.88
CA ARG A 13 14.63 6.48 8.33
C ARG A 13 14.04 7.81 8.78
N ARG A 14 14.06 8.11 10.09
CA ARG A 14 13.51 9.34 10.66
C ARG A 14 14.15 10.58 10.04
N ALA A 15 15.48 10.63 9.99
CA ALA A 15 16.21 11.75 9.38
C ALA A 15 15.84 11.95 7.90
N LEU A 16 15.72 10.87 7.14
CA LEU A 16 15.33 10.92 5.73
C LEU A 16 13.89 11.44 5.55
N LEU A 17 12.97 11.02 6.44
CA LEU A 17 11.58 11.46 6.41
C LEU A 17 11.41 12.91 6.88
N ASP A 18 12.19 13.37 7.86
CA ASP A 18 12.16 14.78 8.31
C ASP A 18 12.57 15.73 7.18
N GLU A 19 13.66 15.40 6.47
CA GLU A 19 14.07 16.16 5.29
C GLU A 19 12.98 16.15 4.21
N PHE A 20 12.38 14.98 3.96
CA PHE A 20 11.29 14.84 3.00
C PHE A 20 10.08 15.70 3.40
N PHE A 21 9.64 15.66 4.66
CA PHE A 21 8.46 16.40 5.14
C PHE A 21 8.67 17.91 5.02
N GLU A 22 9.83 18.43 5.45
CA GLU A 22 10.16 19.85 5.31
C GLU A 22 10.18 20.31 3.84
N LEU A 23 10.77 19.50 2.95
CA LEU A 23 10.77 19.80 1.51
C LEU A 23 9.39 19.67 0.88
N TYR A 24 8.61 18.68 1.29
CA TYR A 24 7.29 18.39 0.73
C TYR A 24 6.29 19.48 1.08
N ASP A 25 6.22 19.93 2.35
CA ASP A 25 5.32 21.02 2.75
C ASP A 25 5.66 22.31 1.98
N ARG A 26 6.95 22.69 1.92
CA ARG A 26 7.40 23.84 1.10
C ARG A 26 7.03 23.67 -0.37
N TYR A 27 7.28 22.49 -0.94
CA TYR A 27 6.96 22.21 -2.34
C TYR A 27 5.45 22.34 -2.61
N MET A 28 4.60 21.90 -1.69
CA MET A 28 3.14 22.00 -1.81
C MET A 28 2.67 23.45 -1.72
N ASP A 29 3.21 24.24 -0.79
CA ASP A 29 2.91 25.68 -0.67
C ASP A 29 3.34 26.43 -1.94
N GLU A 30 4.55 26.18 -2.44
CA GLU A 30 5.06 26.78 -3.68
C GLU A 30 4.26 26.32 -4.91
N ALA A 31 3.85 25.05 -4.97
CA ALA A 31 3.02 24.53 -6.05
C ALA A 31 1.64 25.19 -6.07
N LEU A 32 1.03 25.42 -4.90
CA LEU A 32 -0.22 26.14 -4.78
C LEU A 32 -0.08 27.58 -5.30
N LEU A 33 1.00 28.28 -4.92
CA LEU A 33 1.29 29.63 -5.42
C LEU A 33 1.49 29.65 -6.94
N CYS A 34 2.24 28.69 -7.50
CA CYS A 34 2.42 28.57 -8.95
C CYS A 34 1.12 28.21 -9.71
N SER A 35 0.15 27.57 -9.04
CA SER A 35 -1.11 27.14 -9.68
C SER A 35 -2.15 28.24 -9.80
N ARG A 36 -2.04 29.31 -8.99
CA ARG A 36 -2.87 30.51 -9.09
C ARG A 36 -2.51 31.28 -10.36
N GLN A 37 -3.49 31.92 -11.00
CA GLN A 37 -3.19 32.71 -12.20
C GLN A 37 -2.28 33.88 -11.81
N ARG A 38 -1.34 34.25 -12.70
CA ARG A 38 -0.43 35.39 -12.46
C ARG A 38 -1.18 36.70 -12.17
N SER A 39 -2.38 36.86 -12.74
CA SER A 39 -3.32 37.96 -12.47
C SER A 39 -3.87 37.98 -11.04
N GLU A 40 -3.83 36.86 -10.32
CA GLU A 40 -4.33 36.70 -8.95
C GLU A 40 -3.24 36.95 -7.88
N ILE A 41 -1.99 37.18 -8.29
CA ILE A 41 -0.87 37.55 -7.42
C ILE A 41 -0.22 38.85 -7.95
N PRO A 42 -0.87 40.02 -7.79
CA PRO A 42 -0.43 41.27 -8.42
C PRO A 42 0.92 41.82 -7.93
N SER A 43 1.51 41.22 -6.90
CA SER A 43 2.70 41.71 -6.21
C SER A 43 4.00 40.96 -6.53
N ILE A 44 3.98 39.86 -7.30
CA ILE A 44 5.21 39.11 -7.60
C ILE A 44 5.86 39.59 -8.91
N SER A 45 7.12 40.01 -8.83
CA SER A 45 7.93 40.37 -9.98
C SER A 45 8.32 39.14 -10.83
N ASP A 46 8.71 39.36 -12.09
CA ASP A 46 9.21 38.28 -12.97
C ASP A 46 10.42 37.54 -12.37
N ALA A 47 11.30 38.28 -11.69
CA ALA A 47 12.47 37.71 -11.02
C ALA A 47 12.05 36.79 -9.86
N GLU A 48 11.12 37.23 -9.02
CA GLU A 48 10.61 36.43 -7.89
C GLU A 48 9.85 35.19 -8.37
N PHE A 49 9.07 35.32 -9.45
CA PHE A 49 8.37 34.20 -10.07
C PHE A 49 9.35 33.18 -10.66
N THR A 50 10.41 33.64 -11.33
CA THR A 50 11.48 32.77 -11.84
C THR A 50 12.19 32.03 -10.71
N ALA A 51 12.56 32.75 -9.64
CA ALA A 51 13.18 32.17 -8.45
C ALA A 51 12.28 31.13 -7.77
N LEU A 52 10.98 31.37 -7.70
CA LEU A 52 9.99 30.41 -7.19
C LEU A 52 10.01 29.11 -8.01
N HIS A 53 9.99 29.20 -9.35
CA HIS A 53 10.06 28.02 -10.21
C HIS A 53 11.39 27.26 -10.08
N GLU A 54 12.52 27.95 -9.88
CA GLU A 54 13.82 27.31 -9.67
C GLU A 54 13.90 26.58 -8.32
N ARG A 55 13.40 27.20 -7.24
CA ARG A 55 13.28 26.53 -5.93
C ARG A 55 12.41 25.30 -6.02
N ARG A 56 11.23 25.41 -6.65
CA ARG A 56 10.32 24.28 -6.85
C ARG A 56 10.96 23.13 -7.64
N ARG A 57 11.68 23.43 -8.73
CA ARG A 57 12.41 22.41 -9.52
C ARG A 57 13.50 21.73 -8.70
N SER A 58 14.21 22.49 -7.89
CA SER A 58 15.27 21.97 -7.00
C SER A 58 14.69 21.07 -5.91
N ALA A 59 13.58 21.50 -5.28
CA ALA A 59 12.84 20.72 -4.29
C ALA A 59 12.29 19.42 -4.89
N ASP A 60 11.65 19.46 -6.06
CA ASP A 60 11.16 18.27 -6.77
C ASP A 60 12.29 17.28 -7.08
N LYS A 61 13.45 17.77 -7.56
CA LYS A 61 14.63 16.91 -7.77
C LYS A 61 15.06 16.24 -6.46
N ARG A 62 15.21 17.00 -5.38
CA ARG A 62 15.65 16.48 -4.08
C ARG A 62 14.66 15.49 -3.48
N ILE A 63 13.35 15.79 -3.54
CA ILE A 63 12.29 14.89 -3.11
C ILE A 63 12.38 13.55 -3.84
N ARG A 64 12.61 13.56 -5.17
CA ARG A 64 12.78 12.31 -5.95
C ARG A 64 14.01 11.51 -5.52
N GLU A 65 15.11 12.18 -5.22
CA GLU A 65 16.32 11.53 -4.69
C GLU A 65 16.06 10.87 -3.33
N ILE A 66 15.38 11.57 -2.41
CA ILE A 66 14.99 11.03 -1.11
C ILE A 66 14.05 9.83 -1.27
N ILE A 67 13.03 9.93 -2.12
CA ILE A 67 12.13 8.81 -2.44
C ILE A 67 12.92 7.60 -2.95
N GLN A 68 13.90 7.82 -3.83
CA GLN A 68 14.71 6.75 -4.38
C GLN A 68 15.62 6.13 -3.31
N CYS A 69 16.20 6.97 -2.44
CA CYS A 69 16.99 6.54 -1.29
C CYS A 69 16.15 5.67 -0.34
N TYR A 70 14.95 6.13 0.02
CA TYR A 70 13.98 5.40 0.82
C TYR A 70 13.65 4.05 0.18
N LYS A 71 13.26 4.03 -1.11
CA LYS A 71 12.97 2.80 -1.87
C LYS A 71 14.12 1.80 -1.91
N ASN A 72 15.37 2.26 -1.86
CA ASN A 72 16.52 1.36 -1.88
C ASN A 72 16.83 0.76 -0.51
N GLN A 73 16.36 1.40 0.56
CA GLN A 73 16.69 1.05 1.94
C GLN A 73 15.52 0.47 2.73
N VAL A 74 14.29 0.50 2.20
CA VAL A 74 13.15 -0.21 2.81
C VAL A 74 13.46 -1.71 2.88
N PRO A 75 13.28 -2.35 4.05
CA PRO A 75 13.49 -3.78 4.23
C PRO A 75 12.70 -4.64 3.25
N ILE A 76 13.33 -5.71 2.76
CA ILE A 76 12.67 -6.80 2.04
C ILE A 76 12.60 -7.99 2.99
N VAL A 77 11.38 -8.42 3.33
CA VAL A 77 11.14 -9.44 4.36
C VAL A 77 10.38 -10.65 3.82
N PRO A 78 10.52 -11.82 4.46
CA PRO A 78 9.65 -12.97 4.21
C PRO A 78 8.24 -12.65 4.74
N LEU A 79 7.35 -12.16 3.87
CA LEU A 79 6.02 -11.66 4.25
C LEU A 79 4.98 -12.79 4.40
N SER A 80 5.10 -13.81 3.55
CA SER A 80 4.12 -14.90 3.43
C SER A 80 4.75 -16.13 2.76
N ARG A 81 4.00 -17.25 2.68
CA ARG A 81 4.41 -18.47 1.98
C ARG A 81 3.32 -18.89 1.00
N CYS A 82 3.71 -19.26 -0.21
CA CYS A 82 2.76 -19.65 -1.25
C CYS A 82 2.06 -20.99 -0.89
N PRO A 83 0.72 -21.05 -0.89
CA PRO A 83 -0.02 -22.27 -0.57
C PRO A 83 0.04 -23.34 -1.67
N TYR A 84 0.55 -23.00 -2.86
CA TYR A 84 0.65 -23.92 -4.00
C TYR A 84 2.03 -24.57 -4.12
N CYS A 85 3.11 -23.78 -4.11
CA CYS A 85 4.47 -24.29 -4.27
C CYS A 85 5.38 -24.14 -3.05
N GLN A 86 4.84 -23.65 -1.92
CA GLN A 86 5.58 -23.46 -0.66
C GLN A 86 6.75 -22.46 -0.72
N ALA A 87 6.97 -21.78 -1.85
CA ALA A 87 7.96 -20.73 -1.96
C ALA A 87 7.63 -19.56 -1.01
N ILE A 88 8.66 -19.06 -0.32
CA ILE A 88 8.55 -17.84 0.50
C ILE A 88 8.29 -16.66 -0.42
N ASN A 89 7.27 -15.86 -0.10
CA ASN A 89 6.97 -14.61 -0.77
C ASN A 89 7.66 -13.45 -0.03
N TYR A 90 8.69 -12.89 -0.64
CA TYR A 90 9.38 -11.72 -0.11
C TYR A 90 8.69 -10.44 -0.58
N HIS A 91 8.58 -9.45 0.30
CA HIS A 91 8.04 -8.15 -0.04
C HIS A 91 8.74 -7.03 0.71
N SER A 92 8.74 -5.84 0.12
CA SER A 92 9.16 -4.64 0.82
C SER A 92 8.15 -4.26 1.91
N PHE A 93 8.61 -3.89 3.10
CA PHE A 93 7.72 -3.49 4.19
C PHE A 93 8.41 -2.54 5.17
N ASP A 94 7.72 -1.47 5.56
CA ASP A 94 8.22 -0.50 6.53
C ASP A 94 7.61 -0.77 7.92
N PHE A 95 8.43 -1.32 8.82
CA PHE A 95 8.05 -1.76 10.17
C PHE A 95 8.16 -0.67 11.24
N TYR A 96 8.66 0.51 10.90
CA TYR A 96 9.00 1.48 11.94
C TYR A 96 7.80 2.25 12.44
N ASP A 97 6.96 2.78 11.54
CA ASP A 97 5.69 3.44 11.86
C ASP A 97 4.87 3.68 10.56
N LEU A 98 3.62 4.13 10.71
CA LEU A 98 2.69 4.42 9.61
C LEU A 98 2.97 5.75 8.89
N ASP A 99 3.89 6.57 9.38
CA ASP A 99 4.27 7.86 8.77
C ASP A 99 5.20 7.72 7.54
N GLY A 100 5.67 6.51 7.26
CA GLY A 100 6.65 6.24 6.21
C GLY A 100 6.08 6.32 4.80
N LEU A 101 6.94 6.62 3.82
CA LEU A 101 6.54 6.75 2.42
C LEU A 101 5.99 5.45 1.81
N TRP A 102 6.22 4.28 2.44
CA TRP A 102 5.61 3.00 2.08
C TRP A 102 4.08 2.99 2.25
N TRP A 103 3.60 3.74 3.24
CA TRP A 103 2.19 3.85 3.65
C TRP A 103 1.42 4.97 2.94
N TRP A 104 2.12 5.80 2.15
CA TRP A 104 1.55 6.97 1.47
C TRP A 104 0.44 6.59 0.47
N SER A 105 -0.80 6.99 0.79
CA SER A 105 -1.96 6.79 -0.08
C SER A 105 -2.01 7.80 -1.23
N GLN A 106 -2.38 7.33 -2.42
CA GLN A 106 -2.31 8.09 -3.68
C GLN A 106 -3.44 9.12 -3.85
N ASP A 107 -4.39 9.19 -2.93
CA ASP A 107 -5.58 10.05 -3.04
C ASP A 107 -5.26 11.56 -2.85
N GLY A 108 -4.00 11.92 -2.55
CA GLY A 108 -3.53 13.30 -2.44
C GLY A 108 -3.48 14.04 -3.78
N TRP A 109 -3.98 15.27 -3.80
CA TRP A 109 -4.10 16.16 -4.96
C TRP A 109 -2.73 16.46 -5.60
N GLY A 110 -2.62 16.20 -6.92
CA GLY A 110 -1.74 16.95 -7.81
C GLY A 110 -0.23 16.64 -7.79
N GLY A 111 0.23 15.71 -8.64
CA GLY A 111 1.56 15.84 -9.23
C GLY A 111 2.35 14.55 -9.45
N THR A 112 3.31 14.66 -10.37
CA THR A 112 4.15 13.62 -10.97
C THR A 112 5.10 12.89 -9.99
N VAL A 113 5.16 13.33 -8.74
CA VAL A 113 6.03 12.78 -7.69
C VAL A 113 5.30 11.63 -7.02
N SER A 114 5.39 10.48 -7.68
CA SER A 114 4.48 9.34 -7.57
C SER A 114 4.50 8.57 -6.25
N ASN A 115 3.27 8.28 -5.77
CA ASN A 115 2.66 7.06 -5.23
C ASN A 115 3.56 6.09 -4.43
N GLY A 116 3.06 5.66 -3.26
CA GLY A 116 3.53 4.54 -2.44
C GLY A 116 4.97 4.11 -2.73
N CYS A 117 5.93 4.59 -1.93
CA CYS A 117 7.35 4.52 -2.26
C CYS A 117 7.94 3.13 -2.00
N ARG A 118 7.43 2.12 -2.71
CA ARG A 118 7.85 0.74 -2.61
C ARG A 118 8.95 0.42 -3.60
N PRO A 119 9.99 -0.32 -3.18
CA PRO A 119 10.95 -0.90 -4.11
C PRO A 119 10.20 -1.69 -5.20
N ARG A 120 10.42 -1.35 -6.46
CA ARG A 120 9.81 -2.06 -7.61
C ARG A 120 10.45 -3.42 -7.89
N LYS A 121 11.53 -3.79 -7.19
CA LYS A 121 12.28 -5.02 -7.46
C LYS A 121 11.42 -6.25 -7.11
N ARG A 122 10.70 -6.70 -8.13
CA ARG A 122 9.94 -7.94 -8.19
C ARG A 122 10.91 -9.12 -8.22
N HIS A 123 11.59 -9.41 -7.12
CA HIS A 123 11.89 -10.80 -6.86
C HIS A 123 10.53 -11.46 -6.60
N ARG A 124 9.91 -11.99 -7.66
CA ARG A 124 8.77 -12.89 -7.55
C ARG A 124 9.36 -14.30 -7.45
N PRO A 125 9.69 -14.78 -6.25
CA PRO A 125 10.17 -16.16 -6.08
C PRO A 125 9.09 -17.18 -6.50
N CYS A 126 7.84 -16.74 -6.64
CA CYS A 126 6.69 -17.57 -6.93
C CYS A 126 5.80 -16.97 -8.03
N PRO A 127 5.44 -17.72 -9.10
CA PRO A 127 4.51 -17.26 -10.13
C PRO A 127 3.07 -17.15 -9.65
N HIS A 128 2.72 -17.79 -8.53
CA HIS A 128 1.36 -17.79 -7.99
C HIS A 128 1.02 -16.51 -7.23
N PHE A 129 2.00 -15.72 -6.77
CA PHE A 129 1.72 -14.49 -6.04
C PHE A 129 1.02 -13.48 -6.96
N TRP A 130 -0.14 -13.02 -6.52
CA TRP A 130 -1.03 -12.22 -7.34
C TRP A 130 -1.24 -10.81 -6.81
N ALA A 131 -1.60 -10.67 -5.54
CA ALA A 131 -1.89 -9.36 -4.93
C ALA A 131 -1.54 -9.35 -3.44
N LEU A 132 -1.40 -8.13 -2.89
CA LEU A 132 -1.24 -7.88 -1.47
C LEU A 132 -2.25 -6.82 -1.03
N SER A 133 -3.07 -7.15 -0.04
CA SER A 133 -3.90 -6.22 0.73
C SER A 133 -3.41 -6.20 2.18
N GLY A 134 -4.09 -5.46 3.05
CA GLY A 134 -3.83 -5.55 4.47
C GLY A 134 -4.72 -4.66 5.33
N ALA A 135 -4.61 -4.89 6.62
CA ALA A 135 -5.29 -4.17 7.69
C ALA A 135 -4.27 -3.78 8.76
N VAL A 136 -4.57 -2.78 9.58
CA VAL A 136 -3.71 -2.37 10.70
C VAL A 136 -4.55 -2.03 11.92
N THR A 137 -4.40 -2.80 13.01
CA THR A 137 -4.86 -2.37 14.32
C THR A 137 -3.93 -1.27 14.83
N ILE A 138 -4.47 -0.06 14.94
CA ILE A 138 -3.72 1.08 15.49
C ILE A 138 -3.85 1.07 17.02
N ARG A 139 -2.73 1.34 17.68
CA ARG A 139 -2.62 1.42 19.13
C ARG A 139 -1.97 2.74 19.50
N GLY A 140 -2.56 3.44 20.45
CA GLY A 140 -2.05 4.75 20.90
C GLY A 140 -2.16 5.82 19.81
N THR A 141 -1.24 6.77 19.86
CA THR A 141 -1.14 7.89 18.92
C THR A 141 -0.40 7.47 17.66
N VAL A 142 -0.80 8.04 16.51
CA VAL A 142 -0.06 7.87 15.25
C VAL A 142 0.90 9.03 15.08
N SER A 143 2.12 8.75 14.60
CA SER A 143 3.09 9.80 14.31
C SER A 143 2.56 10.79 13.24
N PRO A 144 2.78 12.10 13.43
CA PRO A 144 2.33 13.10 12.46
C PRO A 144 3.09 12.95 11.14
N SER A 145 2.36 13.06 10.03
CA SER A 145 2.93 13.04 8.69
C SER A 145 2.15 13.98 7.77
N PRO A 146 2.82 14.79 6.91
CA PRO A 146 2.16 15.67 5.96
C PRO A 146 1.50 14.90 4.81
N ILE A 147 1.86 13.63 4.63
CA ILE A 147 1.23 12.75 3.63
C ILE A 147 0.01 12.06 4.23
N ARG A 148 -1.03 11.86 3.42
CA ARG A 148 -2.15 11.02 3.83
C ARG A 148 -1.77 9.55 3.71
N VAL A 149 -2.20 8.77 4.68
CA VAL A 149 -1.95 7.34 4.80
C VAL A 149 -3.27 6.60 4.92
N GLN A 150 -3.36 5.45 4.25
CA GLN A 150 -4.54 4.58 4.30
C GLN A 150 -4.10 3.15 4.63
N PRO A 151 -3.97 2.81 5.92
CA PRO A 151 -3.45 1.52 6.36
C PRO A 151 -4.48 0.38 6.21
N GLY A 152 -5.73 0.68 5.85
CA GLY A 152 -6.82 -0.28 5.76
C GLY A 152 -7.74 -0.26 6.98
N PRO A 153 -8.62 -1.27 7.13
CA PRO A 153 -9.40 -1.51 8.33
C PRO A 153 -8.53 -1.88 9.55
N GLU A 154 -9.13 -1.97 10.74
CA GLU A 154 -8.40 -2.36 11.95
C GLU A 154 -8.23 -3.87 12.13
N ILE A 155 -9.01 -4.66 11.39
CA ILE A 155 -9.04 -6.13 11.47
C ILE A 155 -8.89 -6.75 10.07
N PRO A 156 -8.28 -7.95 9.97
CA PRO A 156 -8.09 -8.62 8.70
C PRO A 156 -9.43 -8.98 8.05
N PHE A 157 -9.41 -9.05 6.72
CA PHE A 157 -10.59 -9.29 5.89
C PHE A 157 -10.17 -10.01 4.61
N VAL A 158 -11.17 -10.40 3.81
CA VAL A 158 -10.94 -10.96 2.48
C VAL A 158 -11.92 -10.34 1.48
N PHE A 159 -11.57 -10.44 0.20
CA PHE A 159 -12.43 -9.98 -0.88
C PHE A 159 -13.27 -11.16 -1.35
N THR A 160 -14.56 -11.22 -1.00
CA THR A 160 -15.44 -12.35 -1.30
C THR A 160 -15.53 -12.64 -2.78
N HIS A 161 -15.70 -11.59 -3.61
CA HIS A 161 -15.75 -11.73 -5.07
C HIS A 161 -14.46 -12.36 -5.65
N THR A 162 -13.32 -12.13 -4.98
CA THR A 162 -12.03 -12.72 -5.34
C THR A 162 -11.96 -14.18 -4.89
N LEU A 163 -12.32 -14.47 -3.65
CA LEU A 163 -12.29 -15.84 -3.12
C LEU A 163 -13.33 -16.76 -3.72
N ASN A 164 -14.35 -16.24 -4.40
CA ASN A 164 -15.29 -17.03 -5.19
C ASN A 164 -14.64 -17.74 -6.38
N ALA A 165 -13.47 -17.30 -6.86
CA ALA A 165 -12.73 -17.97 -7.92
C ALA A 165 -11.90 -19.16 -7.35
N PRO A 166 -12.24 -20.44 -7.60
CA PRO A 166 -11.65 -21.60 -6.91
C PRO A 166 -10.12 -21.74 -7.01
N SER A 167 -9.48 -21.09 -7.97
CA SER A 167 -8.02 -21.07 -8.12
C SER A 167 -7.30 -20.17 -7.10
N ILE A 168 -8.02 -19.30 -6.36
CA ILE A 168 -7.42 -18.29 -5.49
C ILE A 168 -7.37 -18.76 -4.03
N LYS A 169 -6.24 -18.56 -3.37
CA LYS A 169 -6.06 -18.74 -1.93
C LYS A 169 -5.46 -17.50 -1.31
N VAL A 170 -5.79 -17.25 -0.05
CA VAL A 170 -5.27 -16.14 0.74
C VAL A 170 -4.42 -16.68 1.87
N VAL A 171 -3.34 -15.97 2.18
CA VAL A 171 -2.52 -16.21 3.37
C VAL A 171 -2.45 -14.92 4.18
N ILE A 172 -2.89 -14.99 5.44
CA ILE A 172 -2.81 -13.89 6.39
C ILE A 172 -1.60 -14.11 7.32
N SER A 173 -0.83 -13.06 7.53
CA SER A 173 0.27 -13.03 8.51
C SER A 173 0.16 -11.81 9.42
N GLN A 174 1.08 -11.67 10.38
CA GLN A 174 1.11 -10.55 11.32
C GLN A 174 2.52 -9.98 11.46
N PHE A 175 2.63 -8.66 11.46
CA PHE A 175 3.86 -7.93 11.75
C PHE A 175 3.59 -6.75 12.69
N SER A 176 4.59 -6.40 13.49
CA SER A 176 4.59 -5.15 14.25
C SER A 176 5.01 -3.99 13.35
N VAL A 177 4.30 -2.86 13.44
CA VAL A 177 4.67 -1.60 12.78
C VAL A 177 4.69 -0.52 13.84
N GLY A 178 5.86 -0.19 14.37
CA GLY A 178 5.98 0.63 15.57
C GLY A 178 5.16 0.03 16.72
N ALA A 179 4.22 0.82 17.25
CA ALA A 179 3.30 0.37 18.30
C ALA A 179 2.07 -0.41 17.77
N HIS A 180 1.91 -0.50 16.46
CA HIS A 180 0.71 -1.02 15.79
C HIS A 180 0.88 -2.47 15.33
N THR A 181 -0.23 -3.11 14.99
CA THR A 181 -0.24 -4.48 14.45
C THR A 181 -0.75 -4.44 13.02
N ALA A 182 0.07 -4.87 12.08
CA ALA A 182 -0.27 -4.95 10.67
C ALA A 182 -0.56 -6.40 10.27
N TYR A 183 -1.59 -6.60 9.45
CA TYR A 183 -2.01 -7.90 8.93
C TYR A 183 -1.88 -7.89 7.41
N PRO A 184 -0.72 -8.30 6.85
CA PRO A 184 -0.62 -8.53 5.42
C PRO A 184 -1.55 -9.65 4.97
N ILE A 185 -2.25 -9.42 3.86
CA ILE A 185 -3.21 -10.37 3.28
C ILE A 185 -2.73 -10.67 1.85
N ALA A 186 -2.00 -11.76 1.67
CA ALA A 186 -1.39 -12.14 0.41
C ALA A 186 -2.29 -13.09 -0.38
N TYR A 187 -2.61 -12.73 -1.62
CA TYR A 187 -3.44 -13.52 -2.52
C TYR A 187 -2.57 -14.28 -3.51
N PHE A 188 -2.88 -15.56 -3.69
CA PHE A 188 -2.19 -16.47 -4.59
C PHE A 188 -3.18 -17.13 -5.54
N SER A 189 -2.77 -17.44 -6.75
CA SER A 189 -3.55 -18.22 -7.71
C SER A 189 -2.68 -19.23 -8.45
N ASP A 190 -3.14 -20.47 -8.61
CA ASP A 190 -2.47 -21.49 -9.42
C ASP A 190 -2.74 -21.34 -10.92
N VAL A 191 -3.88 -20.73 -11.26
CA VAL A 191 -4.19 -20.29 -12.62
C VAL A 191 -3.88 -18.80 -12.73
N LYS A 192 -3.24 -18.37 -13.82
CA LYS A 192 -3.14 -16.93 -14.12
C LYS A 192 -4.56 -16.41 -14.37
N PRO A 193 -5.11 -15.53 -13.52
CA PRO A 193 -6.47 -15.05 -13.73
C PRO A 193 -6.55 -14.33 -15.07
N VAL A 194 -7.34 -14.88 -15.99
CA VAL A 194 -7.71 -14.20 -17.23
C VAL A 194 -8.62 -13.06 -16.80
N PRO A 195 -8.35 -11.79 -17.17
CA PRO A 195 -9.28 -10.70 -16.91
C PRO A 195 -10.62 -11.02 -17.56
N SER A 196 -11.59 -11.45 -16.77
CA SER A 196 -13.00 -11.56 -17.18
C SER A 196 -13.77 -10.43 -16.52
N GLU A 197 -14.97 -10.12 -17.02
CA GLU A 197 -15.82 -9.11 -16.37
C GLU A 197 -16.20 -9.49 -14.92
N ALA A 198 -16.17 -10.78 -14.59
CA ALA A 198 -16.41 -11.30 -13.24
C ALA A 198 -15.19 -11.20 -12.32
N VAL A 199 -13.98 -11.16 -12.89
CA VAL A 199 -12.71 -11.03 -12.16
C VAL A 199 -11.99 -9.80 -12.70
N ARG A 200 -12.63 -8.62 -12.59
CA ARG A 200 -11.94 -7.36 -12.87
C ARG A 200 -10.87 -7.19 -11.77
N PRO A 201 -9.57 -7.18 -12.12
CA PRO A 201 -8.48 -7.33 -11.15
C PRO A 201 -8.16 -6.00 -10.42
N TYR A 202 -9.18 -5.26 -9.97
CA TYR A 202 -8.99 -4.02 -9.23
C TYR A 202 -8.62 -4.33 -7.78
N PHE A 203 -7.40 -4.80 -7.55
CA PHE A 203 -6.79 -4.75 -6.23
C PHE A 203 -6.13 -3.40 -6.09
N ASP A 204 -6.63 -2.58 -5.18
CA ASP A 204 -5.79 -1.58 -4.54
C ASP A 204 -4.72 -2.38 -3.79
N GLU A 205 -3.51 -2.44 -4.32
CA GLU A 205 -2.37 -2.97 -3.57
C GLU A 205 -2.35 -2.23 -2.23
N TRP A 206 -2.25 -2.95 -1.10
CA TRP A 206 -2.40 -2.39 0.24
C TRP A 206 -1.76 -1.00 0.36
N ALA A 207 -2.45 0.05 0.84
CA ALA A 207 -1.90 1.41 0.97
C ALA A 207 -1.40 2.07 -0.35
N ASN A 208 -1.77 1.54 -1.53
CA ASN A 208 -1.46 2.09 -2.84
C ASN A 208 -2.72 1.96 -3.73
N SER A 209 -3.38 3.06 -4.07
CA SER A 209 -4.62 3.04 -4.87
C SER A 209 -4.36 2.78 -6.37
N ARG A 210 -3.33 1.99 -6.70
CA ARG A 210 -3.06 1.54 -8.06
C ARG A 210 -3.64 0.17 -8.25
N ALA A 211 -4.61 0.10 -9.14
CA ALA A 211 -5.06 -1.16 -9.70
C ALA A 211 -3.98 -1.78 -10.61
N PHE A 212 -3.81 -3.10 -10.50
CA PHE A 212 -3.08 -3.88 -11.48
C PHE A 212 -4.03 -4.33 -12.58
N ILE A 213 -3.62 -4.17 -13.84
CA ILE A 213 -4.29 -4.87 -14.95
C ILE A 213 -3.38 -6.04 -15.33
N ALA A 214 -3.89 -7.26 -15.15
CA ALA A 214 -3.26 -8.43 -15.74
C ALA A 214 -3.36 -8.29 -17.26
N ASP A 215 -2.21 -8.24 -17.93
CA ASP A 215 -2.14 -8.29 -19.38
C ASP A 215 -2.74 -9.64 -19.82
N SER A 216 -3.78 -9.60 -20.65
CA SER A 216 -4.50 -10.79 -21.10
C SER A 216 -3.67 -11.74 -21.97
N LYS A 217 -2.57 -11.26 -22.57
CA LYS A 217 -1.67 -12.07 -23.42
C LYS A 217 -0.54 -12.70 -22.63
N THR A 218 0.04 -11.97 -21.68
CA THR A 218 1.19 -12.45 -20.89
C THR A 218 0.77 -13.04 -19.54
N GLY A 219 -0.43 -12.70 -19.08
CA GLY A 219 -0.93 -12.95 -17.73
C GLY A 219 -0.07 -12.27 -16.65
N ILE A 220 0.75 -11.28 -17.04
CA ILE A 220 1.58 -10.51 -16.12
C ILE A 220 0.80 -9.26 -15.72
N ALA A 221 0.61 -9.07 -14.42
CA ALA A 221 0.13 -7.80 -13.86
C ALA A 221 1.12 -6.68 -14.20
N SER A 222 0.73 -5.81 -15.13
CA SER A 222 1.42 -4.56 -15.42
C SER A 222 0.69 -3.41 -14.76
N TYR A 223 1.42 -2.37 -14.34
CA TYR A 223 0.78 -1.12 -13.94
C TYR A 223 0.07 -0.59 -15.17
N ALA A 224 -1.24 -0.36 -15.09
CA ALA A 224 -1.93 0.32 -16.16
C ALA A 224 -1.22 1.66 -16.40
N GLY A 225 -0.70 1.86 -17.61
CA GLY A 225 -0.02 3.09 -17.99
C GLY A 225 -0.95 4.29 -17.78
N LYS A 226 -0.37 5.48 -17.57
CA LYS A 226 -1.12 6.73 -17.40
C LYS A 226 -2.17 6.96 -18.50
N ASP A 227 -1.95 6.42 -19.69
CA ASP A 227 -2.78 6.64 -20.87
C ASP A 227 -4.00 5.71 -20.96
N ASN A 228 -4.12 4.71 -20.06
CA ASN A 228 -5.25 3.75 -20.02
C ASN A 228 -5.97 3.69 -18.66
N LEU A 229 -5.63 4.59 -17.73
CA LEU A 229 -6.33 4.77 -16.46
C LEU A 229 -7.25 6.00 -16.48
N TYR A 230 -7.95 6.20 -17.59
CA TYR A 230 -9.30 6.72 -17.40
C TYR A 230 -10.05 5.53 -16.82
N TYR A 231 -10.13 5.46 -15.48
CA TYR A 231 -11.39 5.00 -14.90
C TYR A 231 -12.43 5.75 -15.74
N PRO A 232 -13.29 5.09 -16.54
CA PRO A 232 -14.53 5.76 -16.81
C PRO A 232 -14.97 6.21 -15.41
N ARG A 233 -15.40 7.46 -15.25
CA ARG A 233 -16.27 7.82 -14.13
C ARG A 233 -17.58 7.00 -14.27
N ALA A 234 -17.49 5.67 -14.49
CA ALA A 234 -18.37 4.66 -14.00
C ALA A 234 -18.56 5.08 -12.56
N ASP A 235 -19.74 5.68 -12.37
CA ASP A 235 -20.40 5.91 -11.11
C ASP A 235 -19.55 5.50 -9.89
N ALA A 236 -19.31 6.44 -8.98
CA ALA A 236 -18.69 6.13 -7.69
C ALA A 236 -19.28 4.84 -7.04
N LYS A 237 -20.54 4.52 -7.39
CA LYS A 237 -21.22 3.24 -7.18
C LYS A 237 -20.39 1.99 -7.49
N SER A 238 -19.68 1.86 -8.61
CA SER A 238 -18.87 0.67 -8.92
C SER A 238 -17.67 0.48 -7.96
N TYR A 239 -17.05 1.58 -7.54
CA TYR A 239 -16.01 1.57 -6.50
C TYR A 239 -16.60 1.20 -5.13
N TYR A 240 -17.79 1.70 -4.79
CA TYR A 240 -18.51 1.33 -3.55
C TYR A 240 -19.05 -0.11 -3.56
N LEU A 241 -19.43 -0.67 -4.71
CA LEU A 241 -19.87 -2.06 -4.83
C LEU A 241 -18.75 -3.07 -4.52
N SER A 242 -17.48 -2.69 -4.74
CA SER A 242 -16.34 -3.52 -4.31
C SER A 242 -16.21 -3.62 -2.78
N ARG A 243 -16.66 -2.60 -2.03
CA ARG A 243 -16.56 -2.54 -0.56
C ARG A 243 -17.62 -3.38 0.15
N ALA A 244 -18.77 -3.61 -0.47
CA ALA A 244 -19.77 -4.56 0.02
C ALA A 244 -19.30 -6.02 -0.06
N ALA A 245 -18.11 -6.28 -0.62
CA ALA A 245 -17.51 -7.60 -0.75
C ALA A 245 -16.33 -7.83 0.21
N ASP A 246 -16.04 -6.91 1.13
CA ASP A 246 -15.08 -7.15 2.21
C ASP A 246 -15.75 -8.03 3.27
N ASP A 247 -15.24 -9.25 3.45
CA ASP A 247 -15.72 -10.19 4.47
C ASP A 247 -14.71 -10.32 5.60
N PHE A 248 -15.20 -10.06 6.81
CA PHE A 248 -14.43 -10.09 8.04
C PHE A 248 -14.66 -11.38 8.84
N ASP A 249 -15.64 -12.19 8.45
CA ASP A 249 -15.84 -13.52 9.01
C ASP A 249 -14.95 -14.52 8.27
N LEU A 250 -13.72 -14.69 8.77
CA LEU A 250 -12.71 -15.50 8.10
C LEU A 250 -12.91 -17.01 8.32
N ALA A 251 -13.70 -17.42 9.32
CA ALA A 251 -13.82 -18.83 9.70
C ALA A 251 -14.36 -19.70 8.55
N PRO A 252 -15.48 -19.35 7.87
CA PRO A 252 -15.99 -20.14 6.75
C PRO A 252 -14.96 -20.31 5.61
N TRP A 253 -14.14 -19.28 5.36
CA TRP A 253 -13.11 -19.33 4.33
C TRP A 253 -11.91 -20.21 4.71
N ILE A 254 -11.58 -20.29 6.00
CA ILE A 254 -10.55 -21.20 6.51
C ILE A 254 -11.03 -22.65 6.42
N GLU A 255 -12.27 -22.93 6.82
CA GLU A 255 -12.88 -24.28 6.73
C GLU A 255 -12.88 -24.81 5.29
N GLN A 256 -13.16 -23.93 4.33
CA GLN A 256 -13.10 -24.25 2.89
C GLN A 256 -11.67 -24.35 2.33
N GLY A 257 -10.63 -24.10 3.13
CA GLY A 257 -9.23 -24.11 2.70
C GLY A 257 -8.87 -22.97 1.74
N ARG A 258 -9.66 -21.89 1.73
CA ARG A 258 -9.51 -20.71 0.88
C ARG A 258 -8.62 -19.67 1.55
N VAL A 259 -8.72 -19.57 2.87
CA VAL A 259 -7.84 -18.75 3.72
C VAL A 259 -6.94 -19.69 4.52
N LEU A 260 -5.65 -19.41 4.48
CA LEU A 260 -4.64 -19.99 5.33
C LEU A 260 -4.03 -18.87 6.17
N TRP A 261 -3.32 -19.24 7.22
CA TRP A 261 -2.73 -18.26 8.11
C TRP A 261 -1.37 -18.72 8.62
N ILE A 262 -0.54 -17.76 9.01
CA ILE A 262 0.78 -17.98 9.63
C ILE A 262 0.67 -17.49 11.07
N ALA A 263 1.15 -18.26 12.04
CA ALA A 263 1.07 -17.84 13.43
C ALA A 263 1.92 -16.57 13.68
N PRO A 264 1.47 -15.63 14.53
CA PRO A 264 2.27 -14.49 14.94
C PRO A 264 3.66 -14.90 15.46
N GLY A 265 4.71 -14.30 14.91
CA GLY A 265 6.09 -14.61 15.27
C GLY A 265 6.67 -15.89 14.66
N ASP A 266 5.92 -16.61 13.81
CA ASP A 266 6.43 -17.80 13.12
C ASP A 266 7.35 -17.42 11.95
N GLU A 267 8.65 -17.35 12.23
CA GLU A 267 9.69 -17.08 11.24
C GLU A 267 9.82 -18.19 10.17
N SER A 268 9.32 -19.40 10.46
CA SER A 268 9.31 -20.51 9.49
C SER A 268 8.23 -20.35 8.43
N LEU A 269 7.28 -19.42 8.62
CA LEU A 269 6.11 -19.19 7.77
C LEU A 269 5.30 -20.48 7.53
N THR A 270 5.02 -21.23 8.58
CA THR A 270 4.22 -22.46 8.51
C THR A 270 2.76 -22.11 8.23
N LEU A 271 2.24 -22.68 7.15
CA LEU A 271 0.85 -22.47 6.73
C LEU A 271 -0.11 -23.33 7.55
N GLN A 272 -0.92 -22.68 8.37
CA GLN A 272 -2.02 -23.26 9.11
C GLN A 272 -3.31 -23.22 8.29
N LYS A 273 -4.11 -24.27 8.42
CA LYS A 273 -5.35 -24.49 7.63
C LYS A 273 -6.60 -24.63 8.50
N GLN A 274 -6.43 -24.78 9.81
CA GLN A 274 -7.53 -25.04 10.73
C GLN A 274 -8.05 -23.73 11.31
N VAL A 275 -9.35 -23.70 11.61
CA VAL A 275 -9.99 -22.58 12.33
C VAL A 275 -9.47 -22.51 13.76
N GLU A 276 -9.32 -23.67 14.39
CA GLU A 276 -8.87 -23.79 15.78
C GLU A 276 -7.51 -23.12 15.98
N GLY A 277 -7.43 -22.22 16.95
CA GLY A 277 -6.21 -21.48 17.26
C GLY A 277 -5.85 -20.35 16.28
N CYS A 278 -6.69 -20.04 15.29
CA CYS A 278 -6.45 -18.91 14.38
C CYS A 278 -6.57 -17.57 15.13
N PRO A 279 -5.49 -16.77 15.24
CA PRO A 279 -5.48 -15.54 16.04
C PRO A 279 -6.13 -14.35 15.32
N TYR A 280 -6.60 -14.56 14.10
CA TYR A 280 -7.18 -13.53 13.24
C TYR A 280 -8.71 -13.49 13.28
N LEU A 281 -9.32 -14.38 14.07
CA LEU A 281 -10.77 -14.47 14.24
C LEU A 281 -11.22 -13.59 15.41
N ASN A 282 -12.40 -12.98 15.28
CA ASN A 282 -13.06 -12.22 16.35
C ASN A 282 -12.19 -11.11 16.98
N LEU A 283 -11.26 -10.54 16.21
CA LEU A 283 -10.45 -9.43 16.65
C LEU A 283 -11.33 -8.20 16.91
N PRO A 284 -11.09 -7.44 17.99
CA PRO A 284 -11.75 -6.16 18.17
C PRO A 284 -11.20 -5.14 17.16
N GLY A 285 -12.08 -4.33 16.61
CA GLY A 285 -11.69 -3.20 15.74
C GLY A 285 -12.77 -2.86 14.72
N ARG A 286 -12.62 -1.69 14.11
CA ARG A 286 -13.51 -1.17 13.07
C ARG A 286 -13.20 -1.81 11.71
N ARG A 287 -14.29 -2.07 10.98
CA ARG A 287 -14.29 -2.63 9.63
C ARG A 287 -14.12 -1.57 8.54
N ASP A 288 -14.42 -0.32 8.87
CA ASP A 288 -14.28 0.80 7.96
C ASP A 288 -12.80 1.07 7.64
N ARG A 289 -12.53 1.58 6.43
CA ARG A 289 -11.17 2.00 6.10
C ARG A 289 -10.79 3.20 6.96
N ARG A 290 -9.59 3.16 7.52
CA ARG A 290 -9.01 4.30 8.22
C ARG A 290 -8.18 5.17 7.30
N TYR A 291 -8.19 6.46 7.58
CA TYR A 291 -7.28 7.44 7.03
C TYR A 291 -6.51 8.10 8.16
N ILE A 292 -5.24 8.42 7.89
CA ILE A 292 -4.37 9.16 8.80
C ILE A 292 -3.80 10.34 8.03
N TRP A 293 -3.81 11.52 8.66
CA TRP A 293 -3.14 12.70 8.12
C TRP A 293 -2.79 13.65 9.25
N ARG A 294 -1.55 14.16 9.27
CA ARG A 294 -1.07 15.12 10.28
C ARG A 294 -1.28 14.67 11.74
N GLY A 295 -1.22 13.36 11.98
CA GLY A 295 -1.39 12.74 13.30
C GLY A 295 -2.85 12.52 13.70
N GLU A 296 -3.80 13.00 12.90
CA GLU A 296 -5.22 12.73 13.09
C GLU A 296 -5.62 11.47 12.33
N SER A 297 -6.61 10.74 12.86
CA SER A 297 -7.16 9.55 12.20
C SER A 297 -8.68 9.60 12.20
N TRP A 298 -9.29 9.24 11.07
CA TRP A 298 -10.74 9.13 10.91
C TRP A 298 -11.08 7.91 10.04
N PHE A 299 -12.33 7.49 10.09
CA PHE A 299 -12.83 6.38 9.27
C PHE A 299 -13.64 6.88 8.09
N SER A 300 -13.76 6.06 7.05
CA SER A 300 -14.50 6.42 5.84
C SER A 300 -15.99 6.69 6.05
N SER A 301 -16.55 6.26 7.18
CA SER A 301 -17.96 6.42 7.55
C SER A 301 -18.22 7.61 8.47
N ASP A 302 -17.16 8.25 8.98
CA ASP A 302 -17.25 9.44 9.81
C ASP A 302 -17.47 10.68 8.92
#